data_AF-A0A9X2T028-F1
#
_entry.id   AF-A0A9X2T028-F1
#
_cell.length_a   1.000
_cell.length_b   1.000
_cell.length_c   1.000
_cell.angle_alpha   90.00
_cell.angle_beta   90.00
_cell.angle_gamma   90.00
#
_symmetry.space_group_name_H-M   'P 1'
#
loop_
_entity.id
_entity.type
_entity.pdbx_description
1 polymer ?
#
loop_
_entity_poly.entity_id
_entity_poly.type
_entity_poly.pdbx_seq_one_letter_code
_entity_poly.pdbx_strand_id
1 'polypeptide(L)'
;MNILDVFIVVFLALGAYSGYKEGLFIGLLSIVAFIFAIILAFHFMNWGANLLAKQVNEMTFLLPFAAFILIFLGVILIIRGLAFLVKKTLDFTILGAVDNMAGGILGLFKTVFILSFFVWLADSFDYSLPKDWTKDSKTYTYLEPIAPVLIDAFDGFTPIIKNTISSIQDLVKNTADGLAD
;
A
#
# COMPACT_ATOMS: atom_id res chain seq x y z
N MET A 1 19.14 16.82 -6.71
CA MET A 1 17.90 16.08 -6.41
C MET A 1 17.73 15.07 -7.52
N ASN A 2 17.65 13.79 -7.17
CA ASN A 2 17.45 12.72 -8.14
C ASN A 2 16.02 12.76 -8.67
N ILE A 3 15.74 12.13 -9.81
CA ILE A 3 14.39 12.03 -10.38
C ILE A 3 13.41 11.39 -9.40
N LEU A 4 13.91 10.45 -8.58
CA LEU A 4 13.16 9.81 -7.50
C LEU A 4 12.76 10.80 -6.39
N ASP A 5 13.63 11.76 -6.04
CA ASP A 5 13.28 12.79 -5.05
C ASP A 5 12.14 13.68 -5.56
N VAL A 6 12.21 14.09 -6.83
CA VAL A 6 11.18 14.92 -7.46
C VAL A 6 9.84 14.17 -7.50
N PHE A 7 9.89 12.89 -7.88
CA PHE A 7 8.71 12.02 -7.88
C PHE A 7 8.09 11.93 -6.49
N ILE A 8 8.88 11.60 -5.45
CA ILE A 8 8.36 11.47 -4.08
C ILE A 8 7.77 12.82 -3.61
N VAL A 9 8.48 13.94 -3.80
CA VAL A 9 8.00 15.26 -3.37
C VAL A 9 6.68 15.63 -4.04
N VAL A 10 6.51 15.33 -5.32
CA VAL A 10 5.25 15.58 -6.04
C VAL A 10 4.11 14.75 -5.43
N PHE A 11 4.33 13.46 -5.17
CA PHE A 11 3.32 12.62 -4.53
C PHE A 11 2.97 13.11 -3.11
N LEU A 12 3.97 13.53 -2.32
CA LEU A 12 3.76 14.10 -0.99
C LEU A 12 2.92 15.39 -1.06
N ALA A 13 3.21 16.27 -2.01
CA ALA A 13 2.44 17.49 -2.23
C ALA A 13 0.99 17.18 -2.63
N LEU A 14 0.78 16.22 -3.52
CA LEU A 14 -0.57 15.75 -3.91
C LEU A 14 -1.32 15.15 -2.71
N GLY A 15 -0.63 14.37 -1.88
CA GLY A 15 -1.16 13.79 -0.64
C GLY A 15 -1.61 14.84 0.34
N ALA A 16 -0.73 15.80 0.64
CA ALA A 16 -1.02 16.91 1.53
C ALA A 16 -2.19 17.78 1.01
N TYR A 17 -2.22 18.07 -0.29
CA TYR A 17 -3.30 18.84 -0.90
C TYR A 17 -4.64 18.10 -0.89
N SER A 18 -4.64 16.80 -1.20
CA SER A 18 -5.84 15.95 -1.13
C SER A 18 -6.37 15.89 0.29
N GLY A 19 -5.48 15.67 1.28
CA GLY A 19 -5.85 15.66 2.70
C GLY A 19 -6.39 17.00 3.17
N TYR A 20 -5.80 18.12 2.71
CA TYR A 20 -6.28 19.45 3.05
C TYR A 20 -7.70 19.70 2.53
N LYS A 21 -8.04 19.19 1.34
CA LYS A 21 -9.39 19.28 0.77
C LYS A 21 -10.40 18.36 1.43
N GLU A 22 -9.93 17.22 1.94
CA GLU A 22 -10.79 16.20 2.54
C GLU A 22 -11.09 16.49 4.01
N GLY A 23 -10.21 17.20 4.72
CA GLY A 23 -10.35 17.48 6.15
C GLY A 23 -9.83 16.32 7.02
N LEU A 24 -9.73 16.55 8.33
CA LEU A 24 -9.14 15.59 9.27
C LEU A 24 -9.96 14.30 9.36
N PHE A 25 -11.28 14.44 9.47
CA PHE A 25 -12.18 13.30 9.67
C PHE A 25 -12.13 12.30 8.51
N ILE A 26 -12.24 12.80 7.28
CA ILE A 26 -12.12 11.97 6.07
C ILE A 26 -10.69 11.44 5.93
N GLY A 27 -9.69 12.25 6.27
CA GLY A 27 -8.29 11.84 6.34
C GLY A 27 -8.10 10.58 7.20
N LEU A 28 -8.60 10.57 8.43
CA LEU A 28 -8.55 9.41 9.34
C LEU A 28 -9.28 8.19 8.78
N LEU A 29 -10.50 8.37 8.28
CA LEU A 29 -11.27 7.28 7.68
C LEU A 29 -10.51 6.66 6.49
N SER A 30 -9.81 7.48 5.71
CA SER A 30 -9.04 7.02 4.57
C SER A 30 -7.78 6.23 4.94
N ILE A 31 -7.18 6.50 6.11
CA ILE A 31 -6.07 5.71 6.67
C ILE A 31 -6.59 4.35 7.10
N VAL A 32 -7.71 4.32 7.84
CA VAL A 32 -8.36 3.08 8.26
C VAL A 32 -8.72 2.24 7.03
N ALA A 33 -9.35 2.85 6.02
CA ALA A 33 -9.67 2.19 4.75
C ALA A 33 -8.45 1.59 4.06
N PHE A 34 -7.32 2.31 4.04
CA PHE A 34 -6.08 1.82 3.43
C PHE A 34 -5.53 0.60 4.18
N ILE A 35 -5.51 0.63 5.52
CA ILE A 35 -5.07 -0.50 6.35
C ILE A 35 -5.98 -1.72 6.12
N PHE A 36 -7.31 -1.52 6.14
CA PHE A 36 -8.25 -2.59 5.83
C PHE A 36 -8.06 -3.17 4.42
N ALA A 37 -7.79 -2.32 3.43
CA ALA A 37 -7.49 -2.79 2.07
C ALA A 37 -6.23 -3.64 2.02
N ILE A 38 -5.18 -3.28 2.74
CA ILE A 38 -3.95 -4.09 2.85
C ILE A 38 -4.27 -5.45 3.47
N ILE A 39 -4.97 -5.49 4.60
CA ILE A 39 -5.30 -6.74 5.31
C ILE A 39 -6.12 -7.67 4.42
N LEU A 40 -7.17 -7.15 3.77
CA LEU A 40 -8.01 -7.95 2.89
C LEU A 40 -7.26 -8.40 1.64
N ALA A 41 -6.40 -7.56 1.07
CA ALA A 41 -5.58 -7.91 -0.08
C ALA A 41 -4.61 -9.05 0.25
N PHE A 42 -3.91 -8.99 1.38
CA PHE A 42 -3.08 -10.11 1.83
C PHE A 42 -3.92 -11.36 2.09
N HIS A 43 -5.03 -11.24 2.82
CA HIS A 43 -5.89 -12.38 3.16
C HIS A 43 -6.41 -13.12 1.92
N PHE A 44 -6.84 -12.39 0.88
CA PHE A 44 -7.39 -12.97 -0.34
C PHE A 44 -6.36 -13.17 -1.45
N MET A 45 -5.09 -12.79 -1.26
CA MET A 45 -4.05 -12.89 -2.29
C MET A 45 -3.91 -14.32 -2.83
N ASN A 46 -3.86 -15.33 -1.96
CA ASN A 46 -3.74 -16.74 -2.37
C ASN A 46 -4.93 -17.19 -3.24
N TRP A 47 -6.14 -16.77 -2.85
CA TRP A 47 -7.34 -17.05 -3.63
C TRP A 47 -7.30 -16.38 -5.00
N GLY A 48 -6.88 -15.10 -5.06
CA GLY A 48 -6.73 -14.37 -6.31
C GLY A 48 -5.64 -14.98 -7.21
N ALA A 49 -4.52 -15.40 -6.64
CA ALA A 49 -3.43 -16.05 -7.36
C ALA A 49 -3.92 -17.35 -8.02
N ASN A 50 -4.68 -18.18 -7.30
CA ASN A 50 -5.28 -19.40 -7.83
C ASN A 50 -6.30 -19.14 -8.95
N LEU A 51 -7.02 -18.02 -8.92
CA LEU A 51 -7.89 -17.63 -10.02
C LEU A 51 -7.10 -17.20 -11.26
N LEU A 52 -6.06 -16.38 -11.07
CA LEU A 52 -5.19 -15.95 -12.16
C LEU A 52 -4.42 -17.12 -12.79
N ALA A 53 -4.01 -18.10 -11.97
CA ALA A 53 -3.30 -19.30 -12.43
C ALA A 53 -4.10 -20.13 -13.45
N LYS A 54 -5.43 -20.04 -13.46
CA LYS A 54 -6.26 -20.71 -14.48
C LYS A 54 -6.20 -20.05 -15.87
N GLN A 55 -5.68 -18.83 -15.94
CA GLN A 55 -5.61 -18.03 -17.17
C GLN A 55 -4.19 -17.94 -17.74
N VAL A 56 -3.20 -18.50 -17.04
CA VAL A 56 -1.79 -18.50 -17.46
C VAL A 56 -1.26 -19.93 -17.46
N ASN A 57 -0.27 -20.21 -18.31
CA ASN A 57 0.30 -21.55 -18.43
C ASN A 57 1.32 -21.86 -17.32
N GLU A 58 1.89 -20.84 -16.68
CA GLU A 58 2.92 -21.00 -15.65
C GLU A 58 2.62 -20.14 -14.42
N MET A 59 2.74 -20.74 -13.23
CA MET A 59 2.72 -20.00 -11.98
C MET A 59 4.07 -19.32 -11.78
N THR A 60 4.11 -18.01 -12.02
CA THR A 60 5.28 -17.17 -11.72
C THR A 60 5.09 -16.46 -10.38
N PHE A 61 6.19 -16.03 -9.76
CA PHE A 61 6.17 -15.21 -8.54
C PHE A 61 5.37 -13.91 -8.67
N LEU A 62 5.14 -13.46 -9.90
CA LEU A 62 4.35 -12.28 -10.23
C LEU A 62 2.85 -12.49 -10.00
N LEU A 63 2.35 -13.72 -9.99
CA LEU A 63 0.91 -14.01 -9.88
C LEU A 63 0.31 -13.59 -8.54
N PRO A 64 0.90 -13.96 -7.38
CA PRO A 64 0.43 -13.48 -6.09
C PRO A 64 0.52 -11.96 -5.96
N PHE A 65 1.60 -11.34 -6.44
CA PHE A 65 1.74 -9.89 -6.43
C PHE A 65 0.65 -9.19 -7.26
N ALA A 66 0.37 -9.69 -8.46
CA ALA A 66 -0.71 -9.19 -9.30
C ALA A 66 -2.09 -9.38 -8.64
N ALA A 67 -2.33 -10.54 -8.02
CA ALA A 67 -3.55 -10.80 -7.26
C ALA A 67 -3.73 -9.83 -6.10
N PHE A 68 -2.66 -9.58 -5.32
CA PHE A 68 -2.66 -8.59 -4.26
C PHE A 68 -3.06 -7.21 -4.78
N ILE A 69 -2.43 -6.72 -5.85
CA ILE A 69 -2.73 -5.41 -6.44
C ILE A 69 -4.20 -5.34 -6.90
N LEU A 70 -4.69 -6.36 -7.60
CA LEU A 70 -6.06 -6.37 -8.11
C LEU A 70 -7.10 -6.34 -6.97
N ILE A 71 -6.90 -7.16 -5.93
CA ILE A 71 -7.79 -7.20 -4.77
C ILE A 71 -7.70 -5.88 -4.00
N PHE A 72 -6.48 -5.39 -3.76
CA PHE A 72 -6.23 -4.13 -3.07
C PHE A 72 -6.94 -2.96 -3.76
N LEU A 73 -6.80 -2.83 -5.08
CA LEU A 73 -7.49 -1.81 -5.87
C LEU A 73 -9.01 -2.00 -5.82
N GLY A 74 -9.49 -3.23 -5.97
CA GLY A 74 -10.93 -3.53 -5.87
C GLY A 74 -11.52 -3.10 -4.52
N VAL A 75 -10.86 -3.44 -3.43
CA VAL A 75 -11.28 -3.07 -2.07
C VAL A 75 -11.25 -1.55 -1.89
N ILE A 76 -10.19 -0.87 -2.34
CA ILE A 76 -10.13 0.61 -2.28
C ILE A 76 -11.28 1.24 -3.05
N LEU A 77 -11.59 0.75 -4.25
CA LEU A 77 -12.68 1.29 -5.06
C LEU A 77 -14.03 1.11 -4.37
N ILE A 78 -14.27 -0.06 -3.77
CA ILE A 78 -15.48 -0.33 -2.99
C ILE A 78 -15.58 0.63 -1.78
N ILE A 79 -14.52 0.71 -0.98
CA ILE A 79 -14.52 1.57 0.22
C ILE A 79 -14.70 3.05 -0.16
N ARG A 80 -14.04 3.52 -1.23
CA ARG A 80 -14.22 4.89 -1.73
C ARG A 80 -15.64 5.13 -2.23
N GLY A 81 -16.24 4.17 -2.93
CA GLY A 81 -17.63 4.23 -3.34
C GLY A 81 -18.58 4.39 -2.15
N LEU A 82 -18.39 3.57 -1.11
CA LEU A 82 -19.16 3.66 0.14
C LEU A 82 -18.93 5.01 0.85
N ALA A 83 -17.68 5.46 0.96
CA ALA A 83 -17.33 6.73 1.57
C ALA A 83 -17.95 7.92 0.82
N PHE A 84 -18.03 7.86 -0.52
CA PHE A 84 -18.68 8.90 -1.33
C PHE A 84 -20.19 9.00 -1.04
N LEU A 85 -20.88 7.85 -0.93
CA LEU A 85 -22.30 7.81 -0.56
C LEU A 85 -22.54 8.41 0.84
N VAL A 86 -21.65 8.11 1.78
CA VAL A 86 -21.70 8.62 3.15
C VAL A 86 -21.41 10.13 3.19
N LYS A 87 -20.40 10.59 2.45
CA LYS A 87 -19.99 12.01 2.39
C LYS A 87 -21.09 12.92 1.85
N LYS A 88 -21.95 12.43 0.93
CA LYS A 88 -23.08 13.20 0.40
C LYS A 88 -24.13 13.55 1.46
N THR A 89 -24.18 12.79 2.55
CA THR A 89 -25.21 12.90 3.60
C THR A 89 -24.71 13.71 4.81
N LEU A 90 -23.41 14.02 4.87
CA LEU A 90 -22.79 14.58 6.06
C LEU A 90 -22.13 15.93 5.75
N ASP A 91 -22.65 16.99 6.37
CA ASP A 91 -22.03 18.32 6.38
C ASP A 91 -20.81 18.31 7.34
N PHE A 92 -19.72 17.71 6.88
CA PHE A 92 -18.48 17.67 7.65
C PHE A 92 -17.60 18.88 7.35
N THR A 93 -17.86 20.01 8.01
CA THR A 93 -16.79 20.98 8.31
C THR A 93 -17.12 21.79 9.56
N ILE A 94 -17.14 21.14 10.73
CA ILE A 94 -17.43 21.81 12.02
C ILE A 94 -16.26 22.71 12.48
N LEU A 95 -15.03 22.43 12.02
CA LEU A 95 -13.78 23.03 12.53
C LEU A 95 -13.06 23.99 11.55
N GLY A 96 -13.64 24.29 10.39
CA GLY A 96 -13.11 25.30 9.45
C GLY A 96 -11.66 25.06 9.01
N ALA A 97 -10.83 26.10 8.98
CA ALA A 97 -9.46 26.03 8.44
C ALA A 97 -8.52 25.08 9.21
N VAL A 98 -8.75 24.87 10.51
CA VAL A 98 -7.93 23.96 11.33
C VAL A 98 -8.13 22.51 10.92
N ASP A 99 -9.36 22.12 10.58
CA ASP A 99 -9.68 20.78 10.07
C ASP A 99 -8.93 20.48 8.77
N ASN A 100 -8.93 21.44 7.85
CA ASN A 100 -8.24 21.31 6.57
C ASN A 100 -6.72 21.23 6.78
N MET A 101 -6.13 22.07 7.63
CA MET A 101 -4.70 22.00 7.91
C MET A 101 -4.30 20.65 8.52
N ALA A 102 -5.06 20.15 9.50
CA ALA A 102 -4.79 18.86 10.12
C ALA A 102 -5.03 17.70 9.13
N GLY A 103 -6.04 17.81 8.26
CA GLY A 103 -6.25 16.92 7.12
C GLY A 103 -5.07 16.91 6.15
N GLY A 104 -4.45 18.06 5.87
CA GLY A 104 -3.26 18.15 5.03
C GLY A 104 -2.04 17.45 5.63
N ILE A 105 -1.82 17.63 6.93
CA ILE A 105 -0.76 16.94 7.67
C ILE A 105 -1.00 15.42 7.64
N LEU A 106 -2.23 14.97 7.91
CA LEU A 106 -2.58 13.55 7.80
C LEU A 106 -2.39 13.02 6.39
N GLY A 107 -2.80 13.77 5.37
CA GLY A 107 -2.62 13.40 3.97
C GLY A 107 -1.15 13.23 3.58
N LEU A 108 -0.27 14.07 4.13
CA LEU A 108 1.18 13.94 3.97
C LEU A 108 1.69 12.64 4.59
N PHE A 109 1.40 12.39 5.88
CA PHE A 109 1.85 11.17 6.57
C PHE A 109 1.30 9.90 5.93
N LYS A 110 0.02 9.93 5.54
CA LYS A 110 -0.62 8.84 4.79
C LYS A 110 0.14 8.56 3.51
N THR A 111 0.47 9.57 2.70
CA THR A 111 1.20 9.34 1.45
C THR A 111 2.63 8.86 1.67
N VAL A 112 3.33 9.35 2.70
CA VAL A 112 4.63 8.80 3.11
C VAL A 112 4.51 7.30 3.36
N PHE A 113 3.51 6.89 4.15
CA PHE A 113 3.27 5.48 4.46
C PHE A 113 2.92 4.67 3.21
N ILE A 114 2.03 5.18 2.34
CA ILE A 114 1.64 4.50 1.09
C ILE A 114 2.87 4.23 0.22
N LEU A 115 3.69 5.26 -0.01
CA LEU A 115 4.89 5.13 -0.84
C LEU A 115 5.88 4.15 -0.21
N SER A 116 6.11 4.26 1.10
CA SER A 116 6.98 3.33 1.83
C SER A 116 6.49 1.89 1.73
N PHE A 117 5.17 1.70 1.88
CA PHE A 117 4.53 0.40 1.78
C PHE A 117 4.76 -0.25 0.42
N PHE A 118 4.57 0.50 -0.67
CA PHE A 118 4.81 -0.04 -2.02
C PHE A 118 6.29 -0.33 -2.30
N VAL A 119 7.22 0.46 -1.74
CA VAL A 119 8.66 0.17 -1.81
C VAL A 119 8.97 -1.15 -1.10
N TRP A 120 8.54 -1.29 0.16
CA TRP A 120 8.75 -2.49 0.95
C TRP A 120 8.07 -3.73 0.33
N LEU A 121 6.86 -3.53 -0.22
CA LEU A 121 6.13 -4.60 -0.87
C LEU A 121 6.87 -5.07 -2.12
N ALA A 122 7.36 -4.15 -2.97
CA ALA A 122 8.14 -4.52 -4.15
C ALA A 122 9.43 -5.28 -3.76
N ASP A 123 10.12 -4.83 -2.72
CA ASP A 123 11.32 -5.50 -2.20
C ASP A 123 11.02 -6.92 -1.66
N SER A 124 9.89 -7.10 -0.99
CA SER A 124 9.42 -8.41 -0.51
C SER A 124 9.16 -9.43 -1.63
N PHE A 125 8.96 -8.94 -2.86
CA PHE A 125 8.79 -9.71 -4.08
C PHE A 125 10.01 -9.64 -5.02
N ASP A 126 11.22 -9.42 -4.47
CA ASP A 126 12.49 -9.39 -5.23
C ASP A 126 12.51 -8.37 -6.38
N TYR A 127 11.65 -7.34 -6.29
CA TYR A 127 11.52 -6.27 -7.26
C TYR A 127 12.03 -4.95 -6.66
N SER A 128 13.27 -4.98 -6.16
CA SER A 128 13.91 -3.80 -5.57
C SER A 128 14.15 -2.71 -6.62
N LEU A 129 14.04 -1.45 -6.20
CA LEU A 129 14.34 -0.32 -7.08
C LEU A 129 15.83 -0.33 -7.49
N PRO A 130 16.17 0.03 -8.74
CA PRO A 130 17.56 0.07 -9.19
C PRO A 130 18.43 0.92 -8.25
N LYS A 131 19.60 0.40 -7.86
CA LYS A 131 20.52 1.07 -6.93
C LYS A 131 20.97 2.45 -7.42
N ASP A 132 21.06 2.64 -8.73
CA ASP A 132 21.41 3.92 -9.34
C ASP A 132 20.34 5.01 -9.08
N TRP A 133 19.08 4.61 -8.84
CA TRP A 133 17.99 5.55 -8.54
C TRP A 133 17.88 5.85 -7.04
N THR A 134 18.26 4.90 -6.18
CA THR A 134 18.10 5.02 -4.73
C THR A 134 19.33 5.62 -4.04
N LYS A 135 20.55 5.35 -4.54
CA LYS A 135 21.82 5.74 -3.90
C LYS A 135 21.95 7.25 -3.64
N ASP A 136 21.49 8.08 -4.56
CA ASP A 136 21.58 9.55 -4.46
C ASP A 136 20.29 10.20 -3.94
N SER A 137 19.24 9.41 -3.64
CA SER A 137 17.95 9.92 -3.19
C SER A 137 17.88 10.04 -1.68
N LYS A 138 17.91 11.28 -1.18
CA LYS A 138 17.75 11.55 0.25
C LYS A 138 16.34 11.22 0.73
N THR A 139 15.34 11.50 -0.10
CA THR A 139 13.93 11.30 0.28
C THR A 139 13.60 9.82 0.42
N TYR A 140 14.19 8.98 -0.43
CA TYR A 140 14.04 7.53 -0.35
C TYR A 140 14.56 6.97 0.97
N THR A 141 15.74 7.40 1.44
CA THR A 141 16.34 6.92 2.70
C THR A 141 15.45 7.16 3.93
N TYR A 142 14.71 8.26 3.97
CA TYR A 142 13.76 8.53 5.06
C TYR A 142 12.45 7.75 4.92
N LEU A 143 12.08 7.42 3.69
CA LEU A 143 10.80 6.82 3.35
C LEU A 143 10.83 5.30 3.47
N GLU A 144 11.90 4.65 3.00
CA GLU A 144 12.10 3.19 3.01
C GLU A 144 11.81 2.52 4.37
N PRO A 145 12.30 3.00 5.54
CA PRO A 145 12.12 2.27 6.81
C PRO A 145 10.72 2.38 7.41
N ILE A 146 9.86 3.27 6.92
CA ILE A 146 8.60 3.60 7.60
C ILE A 146 7.59 2.44 7.56
N ALA A 147 7.41 1.80 6.41
CA ALA A 147 6.49 0.68 6.27
C ALA A 147 6.96 -0.56 7.02
N PRO A 148 8.23 -1.02 6.92
CA PRO A 148 8.73 -2.12 7.75
C PRO A 148 8.43 -1.92 9.24
N VAL A 149 8.73 -0.74 9.79
CA VAL A 149 8.50 -0.43 11.21
C VAL A 149 7.02 -0.53 11.57
N LEU A 150 6.13 0.00 10.73
CA LEU A 150 4.69 -0.02 10.98
C LEU A 150 4.09 -1.42 10.80
N ILE A 151 4.59 -2.20 9.84
CA ILE A 151 4.17 -3.58 9.62
C ILE A 151 4.64 -4.47 10.76
N ASP A 152 5.90 -4.35 11.20
CA ASP A 152 6.41 -5.11 12.34
C ASP A 152 5.64 -4.79 13.63
N ALA A 153 5.31 -3.51 13.84
CA ALA A 153 4.46 -3.09 14.95
C ALA A 153 3.04 -3.70 14.86
N PHE A 154 2.48 -3.79 13.65
CA PHE A 154 1.18 -4.40 13.41
C PHE A 154 1.21 -5.94 13.51
N ASP A 155 2.29 -6.57 13.07
CA ASP A 155 2.50 -8.01 13.16
C ASP A 155 2.66 -8.47 14.62
N GLY A 156 3.20 -7.61 15.48
CA GLY A 156 3.16 -7.78 16.93
C GLY A 156 1.74 -7.88 17.50
N PHE A 157 0.73 -7.35 16.79
CA PHE A 157 -0.69 -7.47 17.14
C PHE A 157 -1.41 -8.60 16.38
N THR A 158 -1.12 -8.79 15.08
CA THR A 158 -1.65 -9.92 14.29
C THR A 158 -0.61 -10.46 13.29
N PRO A 159 -0.24 -11.75 13.32
CA PRO A 159 0.81 -12.31 12.44
C PRO A 159 0.37 -12.54 10.97
N ILE A 160 -0.72 -11.90 10.53
CA ILE A 160 -1.40 -12.21 9.26
C ILE A 160 -0.51 -11.85 8.07
N ILE A 161 0.21 -10.73 8.11
CA ILE A 161 1.00 -10.25 6.98
C ILE A 161 2.19 -11.18 6.77
N LYS A 162 2.98 -11.43 7.82
CA LYS A 162 4.11 -12.38 7.77
C LYS A 162 3.72 -13.79 7.35
N ASN A 163 2.63 -14.35 7.88
CA ASN A 163 2.17 -15.69 7.53
C ASN A 163 1.77 -15.80 6.05
N THR A 164 1.18 -14.74 5.50
CA THR A 164 0.78 -14.71 4.09
C THR A 164 2.00 -14.61 3.17
N ILE A 165 2.95 -13.72 3.47
CA ILE A 165 4.17 -13.55 2.66
C ILE A 165 5.03 -14.81 2.67
N SER A 166 5.25 -15.40 3.85
CA SER A 166 6.02 -16.66 3.98
C SER A 166 5.36 -17.80 3.20
N SER A 167 4.04 -17.98 3.33
CA SER A 167 3.32 -19.00 2.56
C SER A 167 3.50 -18.83 1.05
N ILE A 168 3.49 -17.60 0.54
CA ILE A 168 3.74 -17.33 -0.89
C ILE A 168 5.18 -17.62 -1.29
N GLN A 169 6.15 -17.18 -0.49
CA GLN A 169 7.57 -17.44 -0.75
C GLN A 169 7.86 -18.94 -0.79
N ASP A 170 7.26 -19.71 0.12
CA ASP A 170 7.39 -21.17 0.15
C ASP A 170 6.72 -21.82 -1.06
N LEU A 171 5.51 -21.40 -1.44
CA LEU A 171 4.82 -21.91 -2.63
C LEU A 171 5.63 -21.66 -3.92
N VAL A 172 6.22 -20.48 -4.04
CA VAL A 172 7.01 -20.10 -5.22
C VAL A 172 8.32 -20.85 -5.28
N LYS A 173 9.04 -21.00 -4.16
CA LYS A 173 10.25 -21.82 -4.10
C LYS A 173 9.96 -23.27 -4.47
N ASN A 174 8.93 -23.88 -3.86
CA ASN A 174 8.56 -25.26 -4.15
C ASN A 174 8.14 -25.48 -5.61
N THR A 175 7.51 -24.49 -6.25
CA THR A 175 7.14 -24.57 -7.68
C THR A 175 8.35 -24.41 -8.59
N ALA A 176 9.30 -23.52 -8.24
CA ALA A 176 10.53 -23.34 -9.00
C ALA A 176 11.43 -24.59 -8.92
N ASP A 177 11.52 -25.22 -7.75
CA ASP A 177 12.34 -26.43 -7.54
C ASP A 177 11.71 -27.66 -8.23
N GLY A 178 10.38 -27.80 -8.23
CA GLY A 178 9.68 -28.91 -8.88
C GLY A 178 9.64 -28.86 -10.42
N LEU A 179 10.08 -27.76 -11.05
CA LEU A 179 10.28 -27.65 -12.50
C LEU A 179 11.74 -27.89 -12.92
N ALA A 180 12.65 -28.04 -11.97
CA ALA A 180 14.07 -28.27 -12.21
C ALA A 180 14.48 -29.77 -12.22
N ASP A 181 13.54 -30.66 -11.87
CA ASP A 181 13.66 -32.13 -11.92
C ASP A 181 12.88 -32.74 -13.11
#